data_AF-A0A7C9VPL4-F1
#
_entry.id   AF-A0A7C9VPL4-F1
#
_cell.length_a   1.000
_cell.length_b   1.000
_cell.length_c   1.000
_cell.angle_alpha   90.00
_cell.angle_beta   90.00
_cell.angle_gamma   90.00
#
_symmetry.space_group_name_H-M   'P 1'
#
loop_
_entity.id
_entity.type
_entity.pdbx_description
1 polymer ?
#
loop_
_entity_poly.entity_id
_entity_poly.type
_entity_poly.pdbx_seq_one_letter_code
_entity_poly.pdbx_strand_id
1 'polypeptide(L)'
;MSINSGTDTISGTPTAAGSSTVSVTAKDSTGKSGSASFSWTVGTSGGACSGQKIANPGFESGTASWTATSGVIGQHSAQPARSATRSSWLNGKGSSNTASLSQSVTIPAGCKASLTFYLHIDTNKTGSTVWDKLTVTAGSTTLGTFSNTNAAAGYVLKTFDVSSFAGQTVTFKFTGAEDSSLQTSFVIDDTALTLS
;
A
#
# COMPACT_ATOMS: atom_id res chain seq x y z
N MET A 1 11.15 4.41 -35.70
CA MET A 1 9.87 4.05 -36.35
C MET A 1 10.17 3.53 -37.74
N SER A 2 9.50 2.47 -38.15
CA SER A 2 9.56 1.92 -39.50
C SER A 2 8.15 1.67 -40.03
N ILE A 3 7.96 1.87 -41.33
CA ILE A 3 6.75 1.46 -42.05
C ILE A 3 7.14 0.26 -42.92
N ASN A 4 6.52 -0.89 -42.68
CA ASN A 4 6.70 -2.05 -43.54
C ASN A 4 5.61 -2.06 -44.62
N SER A 5 5.99 -1.79 -45.86
CA SER A 5 5.08 -1.72 -47.01
C SER A 5 4.57 -3.07 -47.52
N GLY A 6 5.06 -4.19 -46.98
CA GLY A 6 4.57 -5.53 -47.29
C GLY A 6 3.55 -6.06 -46.28
N THR A 7 3.43 -5.42 -45.12
CA THR A 7 2.55 -5.85 -44.02
C THR A 7 1.69 -4.71 -43.45
N ASP A 8 1.75 -3.53 -44.06
CA ASP A 8 1.09 -2.28 -43.62
C ASP A 8 1.27 -1.97 -42.14
N THR A 9 2.39 -2.41 -41.55
CA THR A 9 2.63 -2.30 -40.11
C THR A 9 3.55 -1.13 -39.82
N ILE A 10 3.09 -0.24 -38.94
CA ILE A 10 3.90 0.82 -38.34
C ILE A 10 4.42 0.31 -37.00
N SER A 11 5.73 0.25 -36.82
CA SER A 11 6.35 -0.24 -35.58
C SER A 11 7.50 0.63 -35.09
N GLY A 12 7.77 0.58 -33.79
CA GLY A 12 8.86 1.29 -33.14
C GLY A 12 8.82 1.13 -31.63
N THR A 13 9.94 1.37 -30.97
CA THR A 13 10.04 1.41 -29.51
C THR A 13 10.11 2.86 -29.05
N PRO A 14 9.14 3.37 -28.29
CA PRO A 14 9.23 4.70 -27.71
C PRO A 14 10.42 4.81 -26.75
N THR A 15 11.17 5.91 -26.82
CA THR A 15 12.32 6.19 -25.92
C THR A 15 12.05 7.33 -24.93
N ALA A 16 10.95 8.06 -25.11
CA ALA A 16 10.52 9.15 -24.24
C ALA A 16 9.03 9.04 -23.95
N ALA A 17 8.64 9.42 -22.73
CA ALA A 17 7.25 9.58 -22.38
C ALA A 17 6.66 10.86 -23.00
N GLY A 18 5.37 10.83 -23.28
CA GLY A 18 4.64 11.94 -23.86
C GLY A 18 3.42 11.47 -24.65
N SER A 19 2.53 12.40 -24.90
CA SER A 19 1.45 12.21 -25.85
C SER A 19 1.94 12.54 -27.25
N SER A 20 1.72 11.65 -28.20
CA SER A 20 1.98 11.89 -29.61
C SER A 20 0.67 11.76 -30.38
N THR A 21 0.44 12.71 -31.29
CA THR A 21 -0.65 12.62 -32.26
C THR A 21 -0.06 12.17 -33.58
N VAL A 22 -0.60 11.08 -34.13
CA VAL A 22 -0.26 10.62 -35.47
C VAL A 22 -1.40 10.87 -36.41
N SER A 23 -1.06 11.45 -37.57
CA SER A 23 -1.97 11.68 -38.67
C SER A 23 -1.56 10.81 -39.85
N VAL A 24 -2.51 10.05 -40.38
CA VAL A 24 -2.38 9.23 -41.58
C VAL A 24 -3.18 9.92 -42.68
N THR A 25 -2.54 10.19 -43.82
CA THR A 25 -3.18 10.81 -44.99
C THR A 25 -3.12 9.85 -46.17
N ALA A 26 -4.28 9.53 -46.74
CA ALA A 26 -4.38 8.84 -48.01
C ALA A 26 -4.65 9.87 -49.13
N LYS A 27 -4.00 9.71 -50.28
CA LYS A 27 -4.21 10.55 -51.47
C LYS A 27 -4.43 9.65 -52.70
N ASP A 28 -5.48 9.91 -53.46
CA ASP A 28 -5.75 9.17 -54.70
C ASP A 28 -4.98 9.72 -55.91
N SER A 29 -5.05 9.00 -57.03
CA SER A 29 -4.36 9.37 -58.28
C SER A 29 -4.89 10.65 -58.93
N THR A 30 -6.08 11.13 -58.52
CA THR A 30 -6.68 12.39 -58.97
C THR A 30 -6.32 13.57 -58.06
N GLY A 31 -5.58 13.30 -56.98
CA GLY A 31 -5.08 14.28 -56.04
C GLY A 31 -6.01 14.58 -54.87
N LYS A 32 -7.14 13.87 -54.72
CA LYS A 32 -8.02 14.00 -53.55
C LYS A 32 -7.39 13.30 -52.36
N SER A 33 -7.55 13.84 -51.16
CA SER A 33 -7.00 13.26 -49.94
C SER A 33 -8.00 13.21 -48.80
N GLY A 34 -7.83 12.22 -47.93
CA GLY A 34 -8.50 12.11 -46.64
C GLY A 34 -7.47 11.79 -45.56
N SER A 35 -7.70 12.29 -44.34
CA SER A 35 -6.81 12.04 -43.21
C SER A 35 -7.58 11.52 -42.00
N ALA A 36 -6.92 10.68 -41.22
CA ALA A 36 -7.37 10.26 -39.90
C ALA A 36 -6.25 10.52 -38.90
N SER A 37 -6.60 10.97 -37.70
CA SER A 37 -5.63 11.15 -36.63
C SER A 37 -6.01 10.31 -35.42
N PHE A 38 -5.02 9.75 -34.77
CA PHE A 38 -5.17 9.07 -33.50
C PHE A 38 -4.03 9.47 -32.56
N SER A 39 -4.36 9.54 -31.28
CA SER A 39 -3.42 9.89 -30.23
C SER A 39 -2.99 8.63 -29.51
N TRP A 40 -1.70 8.53 -29.19
CA TRP A 40 -1.23 7.54 -28.22
C TRP A 40 -0.36 8.24 -27.18
N THR A 41 -0.48 7.77 -25.94
CA THR A 41 0.31 8.28 -24.82
C THR A 41 1.30 7.21 -24.41
N VAL A 42 2.58 7.57 -24.44
CA VAL A 42 3.66 6.78 -23.87
C VAL A 42 3.88 7.30 -22.45
N GLY A 43 3.57 6.49 -21.43
CA GLY A 43 3.91 6.84 -20.05
C GLY A 43 5.37 6.55 -19.74
N THR A 44 5.95 7.22 -18.74
CA THR A 44 7.13 6.69 -18.07
C THR A 44 6.67 5.50 -17.23
N SER A 45 7.05 4.28 -17.58
CA SER A 45 7.00 3.18 -16.61
C SER A 45 8.09 3.46 -15.57
N GLY A 46 7.70 4.11 -14.48
CA GLY A 46 8.60 4.48 -13.39
C GLY A 46 8.41 5.93 -13.01
N GLY A 47 7.53 6.18 -12.02
CA GLY A 47 7.88 7.23 -11.07
C GLY A 47 9.25 6.89 -10.47
N ALA A 48 9.98 7.86 -9.89
CA ALA A 48 11.21 7.53 -9.18
C ALA A 48 10.93 6.37 -8.21
N CYS A 49 11.45 5.18 -8.52
CA CYS A 49 11.23 3.94 -7.76
C CYS A 49 12.12 3.93 -6.51
N SER A 50 12.04 5.04 -5.78
CA SER A 50 12.78 5.28 -4.56
C SER A 50 11.91 6.06 -3.58
N GLY A 51 12.29 5.93 -2.31
CA GLY A 51 11.71 6.66 -1.20
C GLY A 51 10.50 5.98 -0.55
N GLN A 52 10.08 6.60 0.55
CA GLN A 52 8.94 6.26 1.39
C GLN A 52 7.65 6.84 0.81
N LYS A 53 6.55 6.07 0.84
CA LYS A 53 5.23 6.51 0.35
C LYS A 53 4.15 6.60 1.42
N ILE A 54 4.34 6.01 2.61
CA ILE A 54 3.46 6.26 3.75
C ILE A 54 3.73 7.66 4.32
N ALA A 55 2.68 8.44 4.47
CA ALA A 55 2.71 9.70 5.21
C ALA A 55 2.51 9.45 6.71
N ASN A 56 3.14 10.28 7.55
CA ASN A 56 3.09 10.17 9.01
C ASN A 56 3.41 8.73 9.51
N PRO A 57 4.57 8.17 9.13
CA PRO A 57 4.89 6.75 9.30
C PRO A 57 4.97 6.28 10.76
N GLY A 58 5.39 7.15 11.68
CA GLY A 58 5.43 6.91 13.13
C GLY A 58 4.32 7.63 13.89
N PHE A 59 3.24 8.05 13.23
CA PHE A 59 2.05 8.62 13.88
C PHE A 59 2.23 9.93 14.69
N GLU A 60 3.43 10.53 14.68
CA GLU A 60 3.77 11.74 15.45
C GLU A 60 2.90 12.97 15.09
N SER A 61 2.27 12.99 13.91
CA SER A 61 1.28 14.01 13.52
C SER A 61 -0.17 13.61 13.82
N GLY A 62 -0.39 12.71 14.79
CA GLY A 62 -1.72 12.22 15.15
C GLY A 62 -2.38 11.46 13.99
N THR A 63 -3.66 11.74 13.73
CA THR A 63 -4.42 11.09 12.65
C THR A 63 -4.14 11.66 11.26
N ALA A 64 -3.20 12.60 11.10
CA ALA A 64 -2.87 13.15 9.78
C ALA A 64 -2.52 12.02 8.79
N SER A 65 -3.18 12.03 7.63
CA SER A 65 -3.10 11.02 6.55
C SER A 65 -3.57 9.60 6.91
N TRP A 66 -4.05 9.37 8.14
CA TRP A 66 -4.56 8.09 8.60
C TRP A 66 -6.06 8.16 8.89
N THR A 67 -6.79 7.15 8.42
CA THR A 67 -8.15 6.88 8.91
C THR A 67 -8.05 5.83 9.99
N ALA A 68 -8.50 6.14 11.21
CA ALA A 68 -8.40 5.23 12.34
C ALA A 68 -9.67 5.26 13.20
N THR A 69 -9.97 4.15 13.86
CA THR A 69 -10.95 4.15 14.95
C THR A 69 -10.51 5.14 16.05
N SER A 70 -11.46 5.85 16.65
CA SER A 70 -11.15 6.85 17.69
C SER A 70 -10.30 6.25 18.81
N GLY A 71 -9.25 6.97 19.21
CA GLY A 71 -8.31 6.55 20.26
C GLY A 71 -7.19 5.59 19.80
N VAL A 72 -7.24 5.04 18.58
CA VAL A 72 -6.19 4.13 18.09
C VAL A 72 -4.85 4.83 17.98
N ILE A 73 -4.80 6.02 17.38
CA ILE A 73 -3.56 6.81 17.28
C ILE A 73 -3.43 7.76 18.47
N GLY A 74 -2.37 7.62 19.26
CA GLY A 74 -2.20 8.38 20.49
C GLY A 74 -0.85 8.19 21.15
N GLN A 75 -0.69 8.84 22.30
CA GLN A 75 0.41 8.57 23.24
C GLN A 75 -0.12 7.55 24.26
N HIS A 76 0.47 6.35 24.27
CA HIS A 76 -0.04 5.22 25.03
C HIS A 76 0.97 4.79 26.09
N SER A 77 0.79 5.22 27.33
CA SER A 77 1.75 4.89 28.42
C SER A 77 1.77 3.40 28.78
N ALA A 78 0.62 2.72 28.67
CA ALA A 78 0.51 1.29 28.94
C ALA A 78 1.08 0.42 27.81
N GLN A 79 1.20 0.97 26.61
CA GLN A 79 1.70 0.29 25.42
C GLN A 79 2.60 1.27 24.65
N PRO A 80 3.83 1.53 25.17
CA PRO A 80 4.69 2.59 24.66
C PRO A 80 5.00 2.46 23.16
N ALA A 81 5.17 3.60 22.50
CA ALA A 81 5.65 3.65 21.12
C ALA A 81 7.04 3.01 21.00
N ARG A 82 7.34 2.47 19.83
CA ARG A 82 8.68 1.93 19.52
C ARG A 82 9.67 3.08 19.38
N SER A 83 9.28 4.14 18.68
CA SER A 83 10.08 5.33 18.47
C SER A 83 9.27 6.57 18.85
N ALA A 84 9.96 7.67 19.17
CA ALA A 84 9.35 8.94 19.56
C ALA A 84 8.25 8.80 20.63
N THR A 85 7.01 9.25 20.39
CA THR A 85 5.99 9.35 21.45
C THR A 85 4.62 8.78 21.11
N ARG A 86 4.30 8.58 19.84
CA ARG A 86 2.97 8.15 19.38
C ARG A 86 3.05 6.82 18.66
N SER A 87 1.99 6.04 18.80
CA SER A 87 1.82 4.78 18.08
C SER A 87 0.35 4.56 17.75
N SER A 88 0.08 3.49 17.02
CA SER A 88 -1.27 2.98 16.80
C SER A 88 -1.52 1.77 17.70
N TRP A 89 -2.46 1.86 18.64
CA TRP A 89 -2.87 0.75 19.50
C TRP A 89 -4.30 0.31 19.16
N LEU A 90 -4.42 -0.89 18.61
CA LEU A 90 -5.69 -1.54 18.33
C LEU A 90 -6.01 -2.52 19.46
N ASN A 91 -7.30 -2.59 19.84
CA ASN A 91 -7.84 -3.52 20.83
C ASN A 91 -7.30 -3.32 22.26
N GLY A 92 -6.94 -4.38 22.98
CA GLY A 92 -6.45 -4.32 24.36
C GLY A 92 -7.53 -4.10 25.42
N LYS A 93 -8.79 -4.39 25.13
CA LYS A 93 -9.92 -4.08 26.03
C LYS A 93 -10.37 -5.24 26.91
N GLY A 94 -10.03 -6.49 26.56
CA GLY A 94 -10.59 -7.68 27.21
C GLY A 94 -12.10 -7.86 27.00
N SER A 95 -12.64 -7.23 25.95
CA SER A 95 -14.05 -7.32 25.57
C SER A 95 -14.15 -7.27 24.05
N SER A 96 -15.24 -7.80 23.50
CA SER A 96 -15.34 -7.89 22.05
C SER A 96 -15.36 -6.51 21.42
N ASN A 97 -14.38 -6.23 20.58
CA ASN A 97 -14.32 -4.99 19.81
C ASN A 97 -13.53 -5.19 18.51
N THR A 98 -13.85 -4.36 17.54
CA THR A 98 -13.07 -4.22 16.31
C THR A 98 -12.51 -2.81 16.24
N ALA A 99 -11.24 -2.69 15.89
CA ALA A 99 -10.57 -1.41 15.63
C ALA A 99 -9.86 -1.48 14.28
N SER A 100 -9.66 -0.33 13.65
CA SER A 100 -8.95 -0.27 12.38
C SER A 100 -8.07 0.95 12.24
N LEU A 101 -7.06 0.79 11.39
CA LEU A 101 -6.12 1.82 10.94
C LEU A 101 -5.91 1.62 9.44
N SER A 102 -5.97 2.68 8.64
CA SER A 102 -5.70 2.59 7.20
C SER A 102 -5.18 3.87 6.57
N GLN A 103 -4.42 3.71 5.49
CA GLN A 103 -3.98 4.78 4.60
C GLN A 103 -3.99 4.30 3.15
N SER A 104 -4.47 5.13 2.24
CA SER A 104 -4.40 4.88 0.79
C SER A 104 -3.11 5.45 0.22
N VAL A 105 -2.34 4.61 -0.48
CA VAL A 105 -1.02 4.97 -1.00
C VAL A 105 -0.90 4.54 -2.46
N THR A 106 -0.34 5.42 -3.30
CA THR A 106 -0.06 5.11 -4.70
C THR A 106 1.33 4.50 -4.85
N ILE A 107 1.40 3.32 -5.46
CA ILE A 107 2.66 2.71 -5.89
C ILE A 107 2.82 3.02 -7.38
N PRO A 108 3.87 3.76 -7.80
CA PRO A 108 4.08 4.05 -9.21
C PRO A 108 4.23 2.77 -10.06
N ALA A 109 3.73 2.81 -11.29
CA ALA A 109 3.85 1.69 -12.21
C ALA A 109 5.32 1.34 -12.47
N GLY A 110 5.63 0.04 -12.50
CA GLY A 110 6.98 -0.46 -12.77
C GLY A 110 7.95 -0.47 -11.58
N CYS A 111 7.54 -0.01 -10.39
CA CYS A 111 8.40 -0.03 -9.21
C CYS A 111 8.25 -1.31 -8.39
N LYS A 112 9.33 -1.75 -7.73
CA LYS A 112 9.18 -2.68 -6.60
C LYS A 112 8.80 -1.89 -5.35
N ALA A 113 8.06 -2.53 -4.47
CA ALA A 113 7.59 -1.91 -3.23
C ALA A 113 7.54 -2.92 -2.10
N SER A 114 8.00 -2.50 -0.92
CA SER A 114 7.94 -3.30 0.31
C SER A 114 7.20 -2.52 1.40
N LEU A 115 6.14 -3.12 1.93
CA LEU A 115 5.47 -2.65 3.13
C LEU A 115 6.21 -3.19 4.35
N THR A 116 6.59 -2.33 5.29
CA THR A 116 7.10 -2.71 6.61
C THR A 116 6.38 -1.99 7.72
N PHE A 117 6.37 -2.60 8.89
CA PHE A 117 5.89 -1.99 10.13
C PHE A 117 6.43 -2.78 11.32
N TYR A 118 6.53 -2.14 12.47
CA TYR A 118 6.87 -2.82 13.71
C TYR A 118 5.58 -3.15 14.45
N LEU A 119 5.48 -4.40 14.90
CA LEU A 119 4.32 -4.92 15.61
C LEU A 119 4.73 -5.44 16.99
N HIS A 120 4.12 -4.89 18.03
CA HIS A 120 4.12 -5.44 19.37
C HIS A 120 2.75 -6.05 19.66
N ILE A 121 2.75 -7.26 20.21
CA ILE A 121 1.53 -7.98 20.60
C ILE A 121 1.67 -8.34 22.07
N ASP A 122 0.77 -7.82 22.88
CA ASP A 122 0.68 -8.09 24.31
C ASP A 122 -0.68 -8.74 24.60
N THR A 123 -0.69 -9.80 25.40
CA THR A 123 -1.92 -10.58 25.64
C THR A 123 -1.94 -11.20 27.02
N ASN A 124 -3.15 -11.23 27.61
CA ASN A 124 -3.42 -12.00 28.81
C ASN A 124 -3.94 -13.42 28.48
N LYS A 125 -4.16 -13.73 27.20
CA LYS A 125 -4.58 -15.07 26.76
C LYS A 125 -3.38 -16.02 26.79
N THR A 126 -3.61 -17.25 27.24
CA THR A 126 -2.58 -18.28 27.36
C THR A 126 -2.90 -19.49 26.47
N GLY A 127 -1.87 -20.26 26.11
CA GLY A 127 -2.00 -21.41 25.22
C GLY A 127 -1.90 -21.07 23.74
N SER A 128 -2.29 -22.01 22.88
CA SER A 128 -2.07 -21.94 21.42
C SER A 128 -3.34 -21.70 20.59
N THR A 129 -4.48 -21.49 21.25
CA THR A 129 -5.72 -21.18 20.53
C THR A 129 -5.68 -19.75 20.02
N VAL A 130 -6.16 -19.55 18.80
CA VAL A 130 -6.26 -18.23 18.19
C VAL A 130 -7.66 -17.68 18.49
N TRP A 131 -7.70 -16.62 19.28
CA TRP A 131 -8.94 -15.92 19.66
C TRP A 131 -9.00 -14.55 19.00
N ASP A 132 -7.98 -13.72 19.25
CA ASP A 132 -7.91 -12.36 18.73
C ASP A 132 -7.00 -12.31 17.52
N LYS A 133 -7.35 -11.46 16.54
CA LYS A 133 -6.62 -11.37 15.28
C LYS A 133 -6.36 -9.93 14.87
N LEU A 134 -5.16 -9.68 14.38
CA LEU A 134 -4.80 -8.55 13.54
C LEU A 134 -4.68 -9.03 12.10
N THR A 135 -5.48 -8.46 11.20
CA THR A 135 -5.39 -8.74 9.76
C THR A 135 -4.86 -7.52 9.02
N VAL A 136 -3.87 -7.73 8.16
CA VAL A 136 -3.26 -6.70 7.32
C VAL A 136 -3.65 -6.96 5.87
N THR A 137 -4.24 -5.96 5.21
CA THR A 137 -4.64 -6.06 3.80
C THR A 137 -4.07 -4.93 2.95
N ALA A 138 -3.91 -5.23 1.66
CA ALA A 138 -3.67 -4.28 0.58
C ALA A 138 -4.87 -4.38 -0.38
N GLY A 139 -5.79 -3.41 -0.31
CA GLY A 139 -7.09 -3.53 -0.95
C GLY A 139 -7.85 -4.74 -0.39
N SER A 140 -8.28 -5.65 -1.25
CA SER A 140 -8.93 -6.91 -0.88
C SER A 140 -7.96 -8.07 -0.57
N THR A 141 -6.65 -7.89 -0.82
CA THR A 141 -5.66 -8.96 -0.62
C THR A 141 -5.17 -8.97 0.82
N THR A 142 -5.28 -10.10 1.50
CA THR A 142 -4.65 -10.29 2.82
C THR A 142 -3.16 -10.50 2.66
N LEU A 143 -2.36 -9.62 3.26
CA LEU A 143 -0.91 -9.74 3.32
C LEU A 143 -0.49 -10.67 4.46
N GLY A 144 -1.16 -10.57 5.61
CA GLY A 144 -0.88 -11.41 6.77
C GLY A 144 -1.94 -11.32 7.86
N THR A 145 -1.93 -12.33 8.73
CA THR A 145 -2.76 -12.39 9.94
C THR A 145 -1.87 -12.74 11.13
N PHE A 146 -2.00 -11.98 12.21
CA PHE A 146 -1.34 -12.21 13.48
C PHE A 146 -2.39 -12.39 14.57
N SER A 147 -2.03 -13.03 15.68
CA SER A 147 -2.96 -13.30 16.78
C SER A 147 -2.29 -13.25 18.14
N ASN A 148 -3.08 -13.41 19.20
CA ASN A 148 -2.61 -13.57 20.58
C ASN A 148 -1.48 -14.62 20.72
N THR A 149 -1.50 -15.68 19.90
CA THR A 149 -0.46 -16.73 19.89
C THR A 149 0.89 -16.28 19.30
N ASN A 150 0.94 -15.10 18.68
CA ASN A 150 2.18 -14.51 18.17
C ASN A 150 2.81 -13.50 19.14
N ALA A 151 2.28 -13.38 20.37
CA ALA A 151 2.81 -12.48 21.38
C ALA A 151 4.29 -12.77 21.68
N ALA A 152 5.08 -11.71 21.75
CA ALA A 152 6.50 -11.73 22.03
C ALA A 152 6.91 -10.41 22.68
N ALA A 153 8.02 -10.44 23.42
CA ALA A 153 8.56 -9.24 24.05
C ALA A 153 8.97 -8.20 23.00
N GLY A 154 8.51 -6.96 23.18
CA GLY A 154 8.87 -5.83 22.34
C GLY A 154 8.30 -5.86 20.92
N TYR A 155 8.82 -4.98 20.08
CA TYR A 155 8.39 -4.81 18.70
C TYR A 155 9.15 -5.72 17.74
N VAL A 156 8.43 -6.34 16.81
CA VAL A 156 8.99 -7.19 15.75
C VAL A 156 8.69 -6.56 14.39
N LEU A 157 9.72 -6.38 13.55
CA LEU A 157 9.56 -5.91 12.18
C LEU A 157 8.81 -6.96 11.34
N LYS A 158 7.79 -6.51 10.62
CA LYS A 158 7.09 -7.27 9.58
C LYS A 158 7.39 -6.65 8.23
N THR A 159 7.47 -7.50 7.20
CA THR A 159 7.86 -7.10 5.84
C THR A 159 7.03 -7.89 4.84
N PHE A 160 6.46 -7.19 3.86
CA PHE A 160 5.67 -7.77 2.78
C PHE A 160 6.09 -7.15 1.45
N ASP A 161 6.40 -8.00 0.47
CA ASP A 161 6.49 -7.56 -0.92
C ASP A 161 5.08 -7.24 -1.43
N VAL A 162 4.92 -6.02 -1.92
CA VAL A 162 3.66 -5.48 -2.46
C VAL A 162 3.87 -4.94 -3.88
N SER A 163 4.94 -5.39 -4.55
CA SER A 163 5.27 -4.99 -5.93
C SER A 163 4.19 -5.38 -6.94
N SER A 164 3.35 -6.39 -6.63
CA SER A 164 2.18 -6.76 -7.44
C SER A 164 1.13 -5.64 -7.55
N PHE A 165 1.19 -4.64 -6.68
CA PHE A 165 0.30 -3.48 -6.67
C PHE A 165 0.87 -2.26 -7.40
N ALA A 166 2.03 -2.40 -8.06
CA ALA A 166 2.61 -1.32 -8.85
C ALA A 166 1.64 -0.79 -9.92
N GLY A 167 1.54 0.53 -10.02
CA GLY A 167 0.61 1.22 -10.91
C GLY A 167 -0.77 1.47 -10.32
N GLN A 168 -0.99 1.11 -9.06
CA GLN A 168 -2.29 1.25 -8.39
C GLN A 168 -2.19 2.16 -7.16
N THR A 169 -3.33 2.76 -6.81
CA THR A 169 -3.55 3.31 -5.47
C THR A 169 -4.23 2.25 -4.63
N VAL A 170 -3.58 1.86 -3.54
CA VAL A 170 -4.03 0.75 -2.68
C VAL A 170 -4.20 1.22 -1.25
N THR A 171 -5.31 0.81 -0.63
CA THR A 171 -5.51 1.01 0.80
C THR A 171 -4.81 -0.08 1.58
N PHE A 172 -3.80 0.31 2.36
CA PHE A 172 -3.20 -0.55 3.36
C PHE A 172 -4.02 -0.43 4.64
N LYS A 173 -4.58 -1.54 5.11
CA LYS A 173 -5.49 -1.57 6.26
C LYS A 173 -5.05 -2.62 7.27
N PHE A 174 -5.05 -2.20 8.53
CA PHE A 174 -4.89 -3.02 9.71
C PHE A 174 -6.23 -3.12 10.40
N THR A 175 -6.71 -4.33 10.65
CA THR A 175 -7.98 -4.57 11.36
C THR A 175 -7.72 -5.50 12.52
N GLY A 176 -7.87 -4.99 13.73
CA GLY A 176 -7.80 -5.77 14.95
C GLY A 176 -9.20 -6.17 15.39
N ALA A 177 -9.38 -7.45 15.73
CA ALA A 177 -10.60 -8.01 16.29
C ALA A 177 -10.26 -8.78 17.55
N GLU A 178 -10.91 -8.40 18.64
CA GLU A 178 -10.80 -9.02 19.95
C GLU A 178 -12.12 -9.68 20.30
N ASP A 179 -12.07 -10.86 20.91
CA ASP A 179 -13.23 -11.52 21.50
C ASP A 179 -13.46 -11.08 22.96
N SER A 180 -14.36 -11.75 23.68
CA SER A 180 -14.62 -11.41 25.08
C SER A 180 -13.58 -12.02 26.03
N SER A 181 -13.50 -11.48 27.26
CA SER A 181 -12.75 -11.96 28.45
C SER A 181 -11.35 -11.37 28.70
N LEU A 182 -10.35 -11.76 27.91
CA LEU A 182 -8.94 -11.47 28.18
C LEU A 182 -8.36 -10.58 27.08
N GLN A 183 -7.49 -9.65 27.46
CA GLN A 183 -7.04 -8.65 26.51
C GLN A 183 -6.03 -9.20 25.49
N THR A 184 -6.10 -8.71 24.26
CA THR A 184 -4.95 -8.70 23.34
C THR A 184 -4.81 -7.35 22.67
N SER A 185 -3.63 -6.76 22.83
CA SER A 185 -3.21 -5.48 22.27
C SER A 185 -2.38 -5.72 21.01
N PHE A 186 -2.72 -4.99 19.95
CA PHE A 186 -1.92 -4.95 18.72
C PHE A 186 -1.41 -3.53 18.52
N VAL A 187 -0.11 -3.33 18.80
CA VAL A 187 0.53 -2.01 18.76
C VAL A 187 1.43 -1.94 17.53
N ILE A 188 1.17 -0.96 16.68
CA ILE A 188 1.83 -0.76 15.40
C ILE A 188 2.59 0.56 15.47
N ASP A 189 3.84 0.53 15.03
CA ASP A 189 4.68 1.71 14.92
C ASP A 189 5.64 1.64 13.73
N ASP A 190 6.23 2.78 13.36
CA ASP A 190 7.27 2.93 12.33
C ASP A 190 6.90 2.22 11.02
N THR A 191 5.74 2.56 10.49
CA THR A 191 5.22 2.02 9.22
C THR A 191 5.99 2.57 8.01
N ALA A 192 6.09 1.78 6.95
CA ALA A 192 6.74 2.21 5.73
C ALA A 192 6.23 1.47 4.50
N LEU A 193 6.14 2.17 3.37
CA LEU A 193 6.07 1.62 2.03
C LEU A 193 7.25 2.17 1.23
N THR A 194 8.31 1.36 1.13
CA THR A 194 9.57 1.77 0.49
C THR A 194 9.62 1.26 -0.94
N LEU A 195 9.93 2.14 -1.89
CA LEU A 195 10.16 1.76 -3.28
C LEU A 195 11.63 1.39 -3.54
N SER A 196 11.85 0.45 -4.46
CA SER A 196 13.17 0.03 -4.95
C SER A 196 13.14 -0.44 -6.41
#